data_AF-A0A6V8DQL6-F1
#
_entry.id   AF-A0A6V8DQL6-F1
#
_cell.length_a   1.000
_cell.length_b   1.000
_cell.length_c   1.000
_cell.angle_alpha   90.00
_cell.angle_beta   90.00
_cell.angle_gamma   90.00
#
_symmetry.space_group_name_H-M   'P 1'
#
loop_
_entity.id
_entity.type
_entity.pdbx_description
1 polymer ?
#
loop_
_entity_poly.entity_id
_entity_poly.type
_entity_poly.pdbx_seq_one_letter_code
_entity_poly.pdbx_strand_id
1 'polypeptide(L)'
;MAVGFASLSCTICGEGPKAPNEGDKDIQSVDTTKNTGSCREMRMTMAGKAPKQRDLDHLMEQNDTELSFLSAYGGTSLEGDGAPLLAALERFLNAGNTEVTSVNEGEITFGFGTAVVVEQGCKVSIKGHNLPFVPSDVEQSGFAHGSLSKDRTQCEVVLIDWGYDQRRFIERAVEHTNLDA
;
A
#
# COMPACT_ATOMS: atom_id res chain seq x y z
N MET A 1 -9.09 -51.91 18.58
CA MET A 1 -7.88 -51.52 19.33
C MET A 1 -8.09 -50.10 19.83
N ALA A 2 -7.57 -49.80 21.02
CA ALA A 2 -8.12 -48.85 21.98
C ALA A 2 -8.12 -47.36 21.58
N VAL A 3 -9.09 -46.69 22.21
CA VAL A 3 -9.29 -45.25 22.43
C VAL A 3 -8.25 -44.66 23.41
N GLY A 4 -8.04 -43.34 23.35
CA GLY A 4 -7.45 -42.54 24.45
C GLY A 4 -6.67 -41.31 23.95
N PHE A 5 -7.28 -40.11 23.86
CA PHE A 5 -7.39 -39.06 24.88
C PHE A 5 -6.06 -38.45 25.36
N ALA A 6 -5.89 -37.15 25.09
CA ALA A 6 -5.38 -36.19 26.06
C ALA A 6 -5.89 -34.78 25.72
N SER A 7 -6.88 -34.35 26.50
CA SER A 7 -7.33 -32.98 26.70
C SER A 7 -6.42 -32.32 27.73
N LEU A 8 -6.10 -31.03 27.57
CA LEU A 8 -5.89 -30.13 28.69
C LEU A 8 -6.13 -28.68 28.26
N SER A 9 -7.31 -28.20 28.64
CA SER A 9 -7.66 -26.80 28.82
C SER A 9 -6.77 -26.16 29.89
N CYS A 10 -6.46 -24.87 29.75
CA CYS A 10 -6.29 -23.99 30.90
C CYS A 10 -6.91 -22.61 30.59
N THR A 11 -7.57 -22.09 31.60
CA THR A 11 -8.67 -21.13 31.59
C THR A 11 -8.28 -20.03 32.59
N ILE A 12 -8.29 -18.78 32.12
CA ILE A 12 -8.62 -17.50 32.80
C ILE A 12 -7.70 -17.00 33.94
N CYS A 13 -7.35 -15.70 33.87
CA CYS A 13 -7.54 -14.63 34.89
C CYS A 13 -6.33 -13.69 34.98
N GLY A 14 -6.59 -12.38 34.88
CA GLY A 14 -5.62 -11.33 35.23
C GLY A 14 -6.04 -9.95 34.72
N GLU A 15 -6.87 -9.27 35.49
CA GLU A 15 -7.40 -7.91 35.31
C GLU A 15 -6.32 -6.81 35.14
N GLY A 16 -6.67 -5.71 34.46
CA GLY A 16 -5.99 -4.40 34.64
C GLY A 16 -6.33 -3.78 36.01
N PRO A 17 -6.27 -2.45 36.23
CA PRO A 17 -5.69 -1.34 35.46
C PRO A 17 -4.76 -0.43 36.32
N LYS A 18 -4.08 0.58 35.74
CA LYS A 18 -3.90 1.90 36.40
C LYS A 18 -3.27 2.97 35.50
N ALA A 19 -3.98 4.09 35.35
CA ALA A 19 -3.44 5.38 34.94
C ALA A 19 -2.75 6.08 36.14
N PRO A 20 -1.75 6.97 35.91
CA PRO A 20 -1.32 7.96 36.88
C PRO A 20 -1.92 9.35 36.62
N ASN A 21 -1.97 10.12 37.70
CA ASN A 21 -2.81 11.28 38.00
C ASN A 21 -2.27 12.64 37.50
N GLU A 22 -3.19 13.60 37.60
CA GLU A 22 -3.05 15.07 37.54
C GLU A 22 -1.95 15.67 38.43
N GLY A 23 -1.50 16.88 38.07
CA GLY A 23 -0.66 17.75 38.89
C GLY A 23 -0.32 19.10 38.22
N ASP A 24 -1.29 20.01 38.22
CA ASP A 24 -1.23 21.44 38.60
C ASP A 24 0.03 22.29 38.32
N LYS A 25 -0.14 23.44 37.63
CA LYS A 25 0.50 24.74 37.94
C LYS A 25 -0.31 25.94 37.40
N ASP A 26 -0.69 26.82 38.32
CA ASP A 26 -1.20 28.18 38.17
C ASP A 26 -0.43 29.08 37.20
N ILE A 27 -1.12 29.94 36.43
CA ILE A 27 -0.76 31.36 36.23
C ILE A 27 -2.04 32.21 36.10
N GLN A 28 -2.17 33.21 36.99
CA GLN A 28 -3.16 34.29 36.99
C GLN A 28 -2.84 35.37 35.94
N SER A 29 -3.86 36.01 35.36
CA SER A 29 -3.98 37.49 35.34
C SER A 29 -5.26 37.97 34.61
N VAL A 30 -6.10 38.67 35.37
CA VAL A 30 -6.92 39.85 35.06
C VAL A 30 -7.17 40.25 33.58
N ASP A 31 -8.43 40.50 33.20
CA ASP A 31 -8.96 41.87 33.21
C ASP A 31 -10.47 41.98 32.97
N THR A 32 -11.02 43.04 33.56
CA THR A 32 -12.44 43.39 33.63
C THR A 32 -12.84 44.23 32.43
N THR A 33 -13.94 43.93 31.74
CA THR A 33 -14.78 45.00 31.18
C THR A 33 -16.25 44.59 31.06
N LYS A 34 -17.09 45.38 31.73
CA LYS A 34 -18.54 45.35 31.75
C LYS A 34 -19.09 45.77 30.37
N ASN A 35 -20.11 45.09 29.86
CA ASN A 35 -21.03 45.70 28.91
C ASN A 35 -22.48 45.37 29.28
N THR A 36 -23.19 46.40 29.69
CA THR A 36 -24.61 46.45 30.00
C THR A 36 -25.40 46.81 28.75
N GLY A 37 -26.31 45.94 28.32
CA GLY A 37 -27.41 46.23 27.38
C GLY A 37 -28.51 45.21 27.60
N SER A 38 -29.53 45.54 28.41
CA SER A 38 -30.77 46.24 28.04
C SER A 38 -31.75 45.35 27.25
N CYS A 39 -32.96 45.29 27.80
CA CYS A 39 -34.05 44.35 27.55
C CYS A 39 -34.51 44.25 26.09
N ARG A 40 -34.85 43.02 25.66
CA ARG A 40 -36.15 42.72 25.04
C ARG A 40 -36.43 41.22 25.07
N GLU A 41 -37.47 40.88 25.82
CA GLU A 41 -38.15 39.59 25.79
C GLU A 41 -38.79 39.39 24.41
N MET A 42 -38.24 38.49 23.59
CA MET A 42 -38.92 37.95 22.41
C MET A 42 -39.48 36.58 22.76
N ARG A 43 -40.78 36.56 23.04
CA ARG A 43 -41.62 35.37 23.06
C ARG A 43 -41.61 34.74 21.67
N MET A 44 -40.79 33.70 21.46
CA MET A 44 -40.81 32.89 20.24
C MET A 44 -41.97 31.89 20.33
N THR A 45 -43.04 32.14 19.59
CA THR A 45 -44.06 31.14 19.30
C THR A 45 -43.51 30.16 18.27
N MET A 46 -43.34 28.90 18.67
CA MET A 46 -42.95 27.79 17.78
C MET A 46 -44.09 27.47 16.81
N ALA A 47 -44.11 28.14 15.65
CA ALA A 47 -44.91 27.71 14.51
C ALA A 47 -44.10 26.65 13.73
N GLY A 48 -44.65 25.44 13.66
CA GLY A 48 -44.01 24.28 13.06
C GLY A 48 -43.52 24.54 11.64
N LYS A 49 -42.24 24.25 11.39
CA LYS A 49 -41.69 24.13 10.04
C LYS A 49 -40.84 22.87 9.99
N ALA A 50 -41.16 22.01 9.04
CA ALA A 50 -40.50 20.73 8.81
C ALA A 50 -38.97 20.88 8.68
N PRO A 51 -38.19 19.91 9.19
CA PRO A 51 -36.73 19.98 9.16
C PRO A 51 -36.23 20.08 7.71
N LYS A 52 -35.30 21.01 7.48
CA LYS A 52 -34.70 21.31 6.18
C LYS A 52 -33.93 20.09 5.66
N GLN A 53 -34.54 19.36 4.74
CA GLN A 53 -33.87 18.39 3.88
C GLN A 53 -32.76 19.03 3.02
N ARG A 54 -32.81 20.36 2.83
CA ARG A 54 -31.84 21.14 2.05
C ARG A 54 -30.46 21.26 2.70
N ASP A 55 -30.34 21.21 4.03
CA ASP A 55 -29.03 21.37 4.68
C ASP A 55 -28.18 20.08 4.59
N LEU A 56 -28.81 18.91 4.41
CA LEU A 56 -28.10 17.63 4.26
C LEU A 56 -27.54 17.46 2.84
N ASP A 57 -28.33 17.80 1.81
CA ASP A 57 -27.88 17.72 0.41
C ASP A 57 -26.68 18.64 0.14
N HIS A 58 -26.66 19.84 0.74
CA HIS A 58 -25.52 20.76 0.64
C HIS A 58 -24.27 20.27 1.40
N LEU A 59 -24.44 19.45 2.45
CA LEU A 59 -23.33 18.79 3.14
C LEU A 59 -22.81 17.57 2.37
N MET A 60 -23.68 16.83 1.69
CA MET A 60 -23.28 15.71 0.82
C MET A 60 -22.54 16.21 -0.43
N GLU A 61 -23.01 17.29 -1.06
CA GLU A 61 -22.38 17.92 -2.23
C GLU A 61 -20.97 18.50 -1.91
N GLN A 62 -20.73 18.92 -0.67
CA GLN A 62 -19.39 19.32 -0.21
C GLN A 62 -18.43 18.14 -0.06
N ASN A 63 -18.88 17.01 0.50
CA ASN A 63 -18.03 15.83 0.70
C ASN A 63 -17.71 15.09 -0.62
N ASP A 64 -18.62 15.11 -1.61
CA ASP A 64 -18.37 14.49 -2.93
C ASP A 64 -17.18 15.12 -3.67
N THR A 65 -16.88 16.41 -3.42
CA THR A 65 -15.74 17.09 -4.03
C THR A 65 -14.39 16.79 -3.34
N GLU A 66 -14.41 16.38 -2.07
CA GLU A 66 -13.20 16.07 -1.29
C GLU A 66 -12.61 14.68 -1.62
N LEU A 67 -13.40 13.77 -2.20
CA LEU A 67 -12.92 12.46 -2.67
C LEU A 67 -11.92 12.58 -3.84
N SER A 68 -12.07 13.61 -4.68
CA SER A 68 -11.12 13.88 -5.76
C SER A 68 -9.73 14.25 -5.24
N PHE A 69 -9.66 14.98 -4.11
CA PHE A 69 -8.40 15.35 -3.46
C PHE A 69 -7.72 14.15 -2.78
N LEU A 70 -8.49 13.24 -2.19
CA LEU A 70 -7.96 11.99 -1.62
C LEU A 70 -7.48 11.01 -2.70
N SER A 71 -8.09 11.03 -3.89
CA SER A 71 -7.62 10.24 -5.04
C SER A 71 -6.31 10.76 -5.65
N ALA A 72 -6.02 12.06 -5.52
CA ALA A 72 -4.72 12.62 -5.91
C ALA A 72 -3.60 12.22 -4.94
N TYR A 73 -3.96 11.92 -3.68
CA TYR A 73 -3.15 11.15 -2.74
C TYR A 73 -3.45 9.65 -2.82
N GLY A 74 -3.90 9.19 -3.99
CA GLY A 74 -4.10 7.77 -4.30
C GLY A 74 -2.87 7.03 -3.80
N GLY A 75 -3.09 6.34 -2.68
CA GLY A 75 -2.07 5.51 -2.07
C GLY A 75 -1.51 4.58 -3.13
N THR A 76 -0.30 4.11 -2.92
CA THR A 76 0.27 2.96 -3.60
C THR A 76 -0.74 1.81 -3.56
N SER A 77 -1.69 1.79 -4.50
CA SER A 77 -2.60 0.68 -4.65
C SER A 77 -1.68 -0.46 -5.05
N LEU A 78 -1.79 -1.58 -4.36
CA LEU A 78 -1.15 -2.83 -4.77
C LEU A 78 -1.66 -3.29 -6.15
N GLU A 79 -2.56 -2.53 -6.78
CA GLU A 79 -3.04 -2.66 -8.14
C GLU A 79 -2.17 -1.83 -9.09
N GLY A 80 -1.01 -2.38 -9.45
CA GLY A 80 -0.23 -1.88 -10.57
C GLY A 80 -0.80 -2.40 -11.89
N ASP A 81 -0.99 -1.53 -12.88
CA ASP A 81 -1.31 -1.98 -14.24
C ASP A 81 -0.08 -2.68 -14.83
N GLY A 82 -0.21 -3.97 -15.16
CA GLY A 82 0.91 -4.78 -15.63
C GLY A 82 1.35 -4.46 -17.06
N ALA A 83 0.46 -3.99 -17.92
CA ALA A 83 0.77 -3.69 -19.32
C ALA A 83 1.86 -2.59 -19.49
N PRO A 84 1.78 -1.43 -18.82
CA PRO A 84 2.84 -0.42 -18.90
C PRO A 84 4.16 -0.89 -18.27
N LEU A 85 4.10 -1.71 -17.21
CA LEU A 85 5.30 -2.29 -16.59
C LEU A 85 6.02 -3.25 -17.52
N LEU A 86 5.27 -4.11 -18.22
CA LEU A 86 5.82 -5.02 -19.23
C LEU A 86 6.48 -4.22 -20.37
N ALA A 87 5.79 -3.20 -20.89
CA ALA A 87 6.33 -2.34 -21.94
C ALA A 87 7.59 -1.57 -21.50
N ALA A 88 7.64 -1.13 -20.24
CA ALA A 88 8.81 -0.47 -19.66
C ALA A 88 9.99 -1.44 -19.53
N LEU A 89 9.74 -2.67 -19.06
CA LEU A 89 10.73 -3.72 -18.96
C LEU A 89 11.28 -4.12 -20.33
N GLU A 90 10.42 -4.31 -21.33
CA GLU A 90 10.81 -4.63 -22.70
C GLU A 90 11.73 -3.55 -23.30
N ARG A 91 11.37 -2.27 -23.16
CA ARG A 91 12.21 -1.15 -23.60
C ARG A 91 13.56 -1.15 -22.91
N PHE A 92 13.57 -1.47 -21.61
CA PHE A 92 14.79 -1.50 -20.81
C PHE A 92 15.73 -2.62 -21.26
N LEU A 93 15.21 -3.83 -21.47
CA LEU A 93 15.98 -4.98 -21.96
C LEU A 93 16.52 -4.75 -23.37
N ASN A 94 15.71 -4.18 -24.27
CA ASN A 94 16.14 -3.82 -25.62
C ASN A 94 17.26 -2.75 -25.61
N ALA A 95 17.20 -1.77 -24.70
CA ALA A 95 18.27 -0.79 -24.52
C ALA A 95 19.53 -1.43 -23.91
N GLY A 96 19.38 -2.47 -23.10
CA GLY A 96 20.46 -3.27 -22.52
C GLY A 96 21.01 -4.37 -23.43
N ASN A 97 20.72 -4.35 -24.73
CA ASN A 97 21.18 -5.34 -25.70
C ASN A 97 20.75 -6.79 -25.37
N THR A 98 19.67 -6.98 -24.61
CA THR A 98 19.11 -8.31 -24.33
C THR A 98 18.07 -8.65 -25.39
N GLU A 99 18.19 -9.82 -26.01
CA GLU A 99 17.19 -10.31 -26.96
C GLU A 99 15.87 -10.63 -26.24
N VAL A 100 14.79 -9.98 -26.65
CA VAL A 100 13.43 -10.18 -26.12
C VAL A 100 12.54 -10.72 -27.23
N THR A 101 11.80 -11.78 -26.93
CA THR A 101 10.79 -12.37 -27.82
C THR A 101 9.41 -12.25 -27.18
N SER A 102 8.49 -11.57 -27.85
CA SER A 102 7.08 -11.53 -27.44
C SER A 102 6.41 -12.86 -27.80
N VAL A 103 5.86 -13.57 -26.81
CA VAL A 103 5.19 -14.86 -27.02
C VAL A 103 3.70 -14.65 -27.29
N ASN A 104 3.05 -13.82 -26.48
CA ASN A 104 1.62 -13.50 -26.54
C ASN A 104 1.39 -12.01 -26.22
N GLU A 105 0.15 -11.55 -26.37
CA GLU A 105 -0.28 -10.24 -25.86
C GLU A 105 -0.19 -10.23 -24.32
N GLY A 106 0.87 -9.60 -23.79
CA GLY A 106 1.12 -9.54 -22.34
C GLY A 106 2.19 -10.49 -21.81
N GLU A 107 2.95 -11.17 -22.67
CA GLU A 107 4.03 -12.07 -22.26
C GLU A 107 5.28 -11.91 -23.13
N ILE A 108 6.43 -11.73 -22.47
CA ILE A 108 7.75 -11.68 -23.10
C ILE A 108 8.69 -12.72 -22.49
N THR A 109 9.57 -13.26 -23.31
CA THR A 109 10.66 -14.16 -22.92
C THR A 109 12.00 -13.54 -23.27
N PHE A 110 12.97 -13.67 -22.39
CA PHE A 110 14.36 -13.21 -22.57
C PHE A 110 15.32 -14.30 -22.07
N GLY A 111 16.61 -14.18 -22.40
CA GLY A 111 17.58 -15.27 -22.22
C GLY A 111 17.67 -15.88 -20.82
N PHE A 112 17.38 -15.12 -19.77
CA PHE A 112 17.46 -15.53 -18.36
C PHE A 112 16.10 -15.60 -17.65
N GLY A 113 14.98 -15.46 -18.37
CA GLY A 113 13.67 -15.44 -17.72
C GLY A 113 12.49 -15.07 -18.61
N THR A 114 11.35 -14.86 -17.95
CA THR A 114 10.07 -14.53 -18.59
C THR A 114 9.37 -13.45 -17.80
N ALA A 115 8.59 -12.61 -18.47
CA ALA A 115 7.69 -11.66 -17.82
C ALA A 115 6.27 -11.75 -18.40
N VAL A 116 5.27 -11.73 -17.52
CA VAL A 116 3.86 -11.93 -17.84
C VAL A 116 3.01 -10.91 -17.09
N VAL A 117 2.06 -10.29 -17.79
CA VAL A 117 1.05 -9.39 -17.19
C VAL A 117 0.08 -10.21 -16.35
N VAL A 118 -0.12 -9.77 -15.11
CA VAL A 118 -1.06 -10.36 -14.14
C VAL A 118 -1.97 -9.26 -13.59
N GLU A 119 -3.04 -9.62 -12.88
CA GLU A 119 -4.05 -8.67 -12.38
C GLU A 119 -3.47 -7.54 -11.51
N GLN A 120 -2.38 -7.81 -10.79
CA GLN A 120 -1.78 -6.89 -9.82
C GLN A 120 -0.39 -6.37 -10.26
N GLY A 121 -0.08 -6.48 -11.56
CA GLY A 121 1.17 -5.95 -12.10
C GLY A 121 1.82 -6.85 -13.14
N CYS A 122 3.16 -6.88 -13.17
CA CYS A 122 3.92 -7.69 -14.13
C CYS A 122 4.77 -8.72 -13.38
N LYS A 123 4.43 -10.01 -13.50
CA LYS A 123 5.19 -11.10 -12.91
C LYS A 123 6.46 -11.33 -13.72
N VAL A 124 7.61 -11.28 -13.07
CA VAL A 124 8.93 -11.60 -13.63
C VAL A 124 9.45 -12.87 -12.97
N SER A 125 9.86 -13.85 -13.78
CA SER A 125 10.49 -15.09 -13.35
C SER A 125 11.88 -15.18 -13.96
N ILE A 126 12.91 -15.24 -13.12
CA ILE A 126 14.32 -15.30 -13.50
C ILE A 126 14.87 -16.67 -13.09
N LYS A 127 15.60 -17.31 -13.99
CA LYS A 127 16.26 -18.60 -13.77
C LYS A 127 17.74 -18.47 -14.08
N GLY A 128 18.58 -19.10 -13.27
CA GLY A 128 20.02 -19.09 -13.43
C GLY A 128 20.71 -19.98 -12.42
N HIS A 129 22.05 -19.97 -12.41
CA HIS A 129 22.82 -20.64 -11.37
C HIS A 129 23.41 -19.59 -10.42
N ASN A 130 23.21 -19.75 -9.11
CA ASN A 130 23.71 -18.84 -8.08
C ASN A 130 23.37 -17.35 -8.35
N LEU A 131 22.10 -17.07 -8.58
CA LEU A 131 21.58 -15.73 -8.85
C LEU A 131 22.09 -14.71 -7.83
N PRO A 132 22.42 -13.47 -8.25
CA PRO A 132 23.08 -12.46 -7.42
C PRO A 132 22.12 -11.80 -6.42
N PHE A 133 20.96 -12.40 -6.15
CA PHE A 133 19.93 -11.84 -5.28
C PHE A 133 20.04 -12.36 -3.85
N VAL A 134 19.59 -11.53 -2.91
CA VAL A 134 19.32 -11.87 -1.52
C VAL A 134 17.82 -11.69 -1.21
N PRO A 135 17.29 -12.26 -0.13
CA PRO A 135 15.86 -12.14 0.19
C PRO A 135 15.35 -10.69 0.25
N SER A 136 16.17 -9.77 0.78
CA SER A 136 15.80 -8.35 0.83
C SER A 136 15.70 -7.67 -0.53
N ASP A 137 16.26 -8.24 -1.60
CA ASP A 137 16.12 -7.69 -2.96
C ASP A 137 14.71 -7.88 -3.50
N VAL A 138 14.03 -8.98 -3.15
CA VAL A 138 12.66 -9.28 -3.64
C VAL A 138 11.56 -8.71 -2.74
N GLU A 139 11.94 -8.15 -1.58
CA GLU A 139 11.06 -7.52 -0.59
C GLU A 139 11.09 -5.98 -0.67
N GLN A 140 11.81 -5.39 -1.64
CA GLN A 140 11.90 -3.94 -1.79
C GLN A 140 10.58 -3.32 -2.24
N SER A 141 10.47 -1.99 -2.09
CA SER A 141 9.30 -1.24 -2.52
C SER A 141 9.11 -1.35 -4.04
N GLY A 142 7.87 -1.49 -4.49
CA GLY A 142 7.52 -1.71 -5.90
C GLY A 142 7.57 -3.17 -6.34
N PHE A 143 7.90 -4.10 -5.43
CA PHE A 143 7.75 -5.54 -5.62
C PHE A 143 6.64 -6.12 -4.73
N ALA A 144 5.92 -7.09 -5.25
CA ALA A 144 5.02 -7.97 -4.50
C ALA A 144 5.32 -9.44 -4.76
N HIS A 145 4.89 -10.28 -3.82
CA HIS A 145 4.99 -11.75 -3.92
C HIS A 145 6.41 -12.24 -4.28
N GLY A 146 7.43 -11.54 -3.79
CA GLY A 146 8.83 -11.88 -3.99
C GLY A 146 9.17 -13.24 -3.40
N SER A 147 9.82 -14.09 -4.20
CA SER A 147 10.31 -15.39 -3.76
C SER A 147 11.65 -15.69 -4.40
N LEU A 148 12.58 -16.18 -3.59
CA LEU A 148 13.91 -16.59 -4.01
C LEU A 148 14.14 -18.02 -3.54
N SER A 149 14.52 -18.92 -4.45
CA SER A 149 14.87 -20.29 -4.09
C SER A 149 16.07 -20.32 -3.14
N LYS A 150 16.10 -21.26 -2.19
CA LYS A 150 17.22 -21.42 -1.24
C LYS A 150 18.55 -21.68 -1.95
N ASP A 151 18.48 -22.38 -3.08
CA ASP A 151 19.63 -22.71 -3.91
C ASP A 151 20.01 -21.56 -4.86
N ARG A 152 19.28 -20.45 -4.81
CA ARG A 152 19.48 -19.25 -5.64
C ARG A 152 19.44 -19.57 -7.14
N THR A 153 18.65 -20.56 -7.53
CA THR A 153 18.50 -21.00 -8.92
C THR A 153 17.33 -20.35 -9.65
N GLN A 154 16.35 -19.87 -8.89
CA GLN A 154 15.13 -19.27 -9.41
C GLN A 154 14.69 -18.14 -8.49
N CYS A 155 14.21 -17.06 -9.10
CA CYS A 155 13.64 -15.90 -8.45
C CYS A 155 12.35 -15.50 -9.15
N GLU A 156 11.29 -15.26 -8.39
CA GLU A 156 10.01 -14.76 -8.93
C GLU A 156 9.56 -13.54 -8.14
N VAL A 157 9.08 -12.53 -8.86
CA VAL A 157 8.57 -11.30 -8.25
C VAL A 157 7.50 -10.68 -9.13
N VAL A 158 6.52 -10.01 -8.53
CA VAL A 158 5.53 -9.20 -9.24
C VAL A 158 5.94 -7.74 -9.14
N LEU A 159 6.23 -7.11 -10.27
CA LEU A 159 6.45 -5.67 -10.36
C LEU A 159 5.12 -4.95 -10.19
N ILE A 160 5.04 -4.01 -9.26
CA ILE A 160 3.89 -3.11 -9.08
C ILE A 160 4.24 -1.69 -9.56
N ASP A 161 5.51 -1.31 -9.47
CA ASP A 161 6.01 -0.01 -9.88
C ASP A 161 7.27 -0.17 -10.74
N TRP A 162 7.67 0.90 -11.45
CA TRP A 162 8.86 0.93 -12.30
C TRP A 162 9.80 2.08 -11.91
N GLY A 163 10.54 1.87 -10.82
CA GLY A 163 11.49 2.82 -10.26
C GLY A 163 12.96 2.44 -10.47
N TYR A 164 13.80 3.00 -9.60
CA TYR A 164 15.24 2.73 -9.58
C TYR A 164 15.54 1.30 -9.16
N ASP A 165 14.87 0.80 -8.12
CA ASP A 165 15.09 -0.52 -7.53
C ASP A 165 14.81 -1.64 -8.55
N GLN A 166 13.72 -1.53 -9.31
CA GLN A 166 13.35 -2.50 -10.35
C GLN A 166 14.36 -2.54 -11.48
N ARG A 167 14.84 -1.38 -11.93
CA ARG A 167 15.88 -1.30 -12.97
C ARG A 167 17.16 -1.94 -12.49
N ARG A 168 17.62 -1.58 -11.29
CA ARG A 168 18.84 -2.13 -10.69
C ARG A 168 18.74 -3.64 -10.48
N PHE A 169 17.58 -4.14 -10.09
CA PHE A 169 17.30 -5.57 -9.95
C PHE A 169 17.49 -6.31 -11.29
N ILE A 170 16.92 -5.79 -12.38
CA ILE A 170 17.08 -6.38 -13.72
C ILE A 170 18.51 -6.24 -14.23
N GLU A 171 19.19 -5.11 -14.02
CA GLU A 171 20.60 -4.93 -14.38
C GLU A 171 21.48 -6.00 -13.73
N ARG A 172 21.28 -6.26 -12.44
CA ARG A 172 22.02 -7.31 -11.73
C ARG A 172 21.78 -8.69 -12.35
N ALA A 173 20.56 -8.97 -12.80
CA ALA A 173 20.24 -10.22 -13.51
C ALA A 173 21.00 -10.33 -14.84
N VAL A 174 21.00 -9.25 -15.63
CA VAL A 174 21.66 -9.18 -16.94
C VAL A 174 23.17 -9.30 -16.79
N GLU A 175 23.77 -8.53 -15.88
CA GLU A 175 25.20 -8.57 -15.56
C GLU A 175 25.65 -9.98 -15.20
N HIS A 176 24.86 -10.69 -14.37
CA HIS A 176 25.17 -12.05 -13.96
C HIS A 176 25.07 -13.05 -15.11
N THR A 177 24.04 -12.93 -15.94
CA THR A 177 23.84 -13.83 -17.10
C THR A 177 24.98 -13.70 -18.10
N ASN A 178 25.49 -12.48 -18.31
CA ASN A 178 26.60 -12.24 -19.23
C ASN A 178 27.96 -12.75 -18.70
N LEU A 179 28.09 -13.05 -17.41
CA LEU A 179 29.30 -13.64 -16.83
C LEU A 179 29.32 -15.17 -16.93
N ASP A 180 28.15 -15.80 -16.97
CA ASP A 180 27.99 -17.26 -17.04
C ASP A 180 27.89 -17.79 -18.50
N ALA A 181 27.76 -16.89 -19.50
CA ALA A 181 27.65 -17.20 -20.93
C ALA A 181 29.01 -17.32 -21.63
#